data_AF-A0A925M181-F1
#
_entry.id   AF-A0A925M181-F1
#
_cell.length_a   1.000
_cell.length_b   1.000
_cell.length_c   1.000
_cell.angle_alpha   90.00
_cell.angle_beta   90.00
_cell.angle_gamma   90.00
#
_symmetry.space_group_name_H-M   'P 1'
#
loop_
_entity.id
_entity.type
_entity.pdbx_description
1 polymer ?
#
loop_
_entity_poly.entity_id
_entity_poly.type
_entity_poly.pdbx_seq_one_letter_code
_entity_poly.pdbx_strand_id
1 'polypeptide(L)'
;MTTAQQTGYWLDRGELLRIRDRKLLTSDRDYLFFALEIDYPGKLNPSVDVTAFCERWDLGVGDFYKALGDLKNKGVVMDMTSQLDLQMQQG
;
A
#
# COMPACT_ATOMS: atom_id res chain seq x y z
N MET A 1 36.77 17.64 -0.18
CA MET A 1 35.49 17.09 0.29
C MET A 1 34.61 16.88 -0.92
N THR A 2 34.41 15.64 -1.35
CA THR A 2 33.54 15.28 -2.49
C THR A 2 32.11 15.23 -1.97
N THR A 3 31.27 16.17 -2.39
CA THR A 3 29.82 16.10 -2.20
C THR A 3 29.30 14.93 -3.01
N ALA A 4 28.94 13.83 -2.35
CA ALA A 4 28.12 12.81 -2.97
C ALA A 4 26.79 13.47 -3.35
N GLN A 5 26.53 13.63 -4.65
CA GLN A 5 25.18 13.91 -5.12
C GLN A 5 24.31 12.75 -4.65
N GLN A 6 23.50 12.97 -3.62
CA GLN A 6 22.39 12.09 -3.32
C GLN A 6 21.40 12.23 -4.48
N THR A 7 21.59 11.42 -5.53
CA THR A 7 20.52 11.09 -6.47
C THR A 7 19.47 10.33 -5.69
N GLY A 8 18.52 11.05 -5.10
CA GLY A 8 17.35 10.47 -4.46
C GLY A 8 16.48 9.85 -5.54
N TYR A 9 16.37 8.53 -5.55
CA TYR A 9 15.39 7.83 -6.37
C TYR A 9 14.04 7.93 -5.65
N TRP A 10 13.07 8.60 -6.27
CA TRP A 10 11.73 8.77 -5.71
C TRP A 10 10.80 7.74 -6.31
N LEU A 11 10.40 6.76 -5.49
CA LEU A 11 9.44 5.74 -5.90
C LEU A 11 8.05 6.38 -6.07
N ASP A 12 7.59 6.50 -7.32
CA ASP A 12 6.23 6.93 -7.64
C ASP A 12 5.32 5.74 -8.04
N ARG A 13 4.03 6.02 -8.27
CA ARG A 13 3.04 5.00 -8.69
C ARG A 13 3.46 4.26 -9.96
N GLY A 14 3.92 4.98 -10.98
CA GLY A 14 4.30 4.38 -12.26
C GLY A 14 5.51 3.46 -12.10
N GLU A 15 6.46 3.85 -11.27
CA GLU A 15 7.62 3.02 -10.94
C GLU A 15 7.24 1.78 -10.15
N LEU A 16 6.39 1.92 -9.12
CA LEU A 16 5.95 0.79 -8.32
C LEU A 16 5.15 -0.23 -9.15
N LEU A 17 4.29 0.23 -10.07
CA LEU A 17 3.59 -0.63 -11.04
C LEU A 17 4.59 -1.37 -11.96
N ARG A 18 5.61 -0.67 -12.50
CA ARG A 18 6.66 -1.32 -13.32
C ARG A 18 7.46 -2.37 -12.53
N ILE A 19 7.74 -2.11 -11.25
CA ILE A 19 8.44 -3.05 -10.37
C ILE A 19 7.57 -4.31 -10.16
N ARG A 20 6.26 -4.15 -9.97
CA ARG A 20 5.32 -5.26 -9.86
C ARG A 20 5.20 -6.06 -11.16
N ASP A 21 5.08 -5.40 -12.31
CA ASP A 21 5.01 -6.04 -13.63
C ASP A 21 6.26 -6.87 -13.93
N ARG A 22 7.43 -6.38 -13.50
CA ARG A 22 8.71 -7.10 -13.61
C ARG A 22 8.88 -8.20 -12.55
N LYS A 23 7.89 -8.40 -11.69
CA LYS A 23 7.90 -9.37 -10.57
C LYS A 23 9.09 -9.19 -9.63
N LEU A 24 9.55 -7.94 -9.48
CA LEU A 24 10.66 -7.59 -8.58
C LEU A 24 10.19 -7.48 -7.12
N LEU A 25 8.91 -7.14 -6.91
CA LEU A 25 8.20 -7.34 -5.64
C LEU A 25 7.42 -8.65 -5.71
N THR A 26 7.82 -9.63 -4.91
CA THR A 26 7.20 -10.96 -4.87
C THR A 26 6.13 -11.10 -3.78
N SER A 27 5.96 -10.06 -2.95
CA SER A 27 5.01 -10.05 -1.85
C SER A 27 3.97 -8.96 -2.05
N ASP A 28 2.69 -9.36 -2.14
CA ASP A 28 1.57 -8.41 -2.19
C ASP A 28 1.50 -7.54 -0.93
N ARG A 29 2.01 -8.04 0.21
CA ARG A 29 2.18 -7.27 1.44
C ARG A 29 3.09 -6.06 1.24
N ASP A 30 4.26 -6.28 0.67
CA ASP A 30 5.26 -5.21 0.48
C ASP A 30 4.80 -4.23 -0.59
N TYR A 31 4.17 -4.76 -1.65
CA TYR A 31 3.53 -3.93 -2.67
C TYR A 31 2.43 -3.04 -2.06
N LEU A 32 1.54 -3.61 -1.25
CA LEU A 32 0.48 -2.86 -0.57
C LEU A 32 1.05 -1.80 0.36
N PHE A 33 2.11 -2.10 1.10
CA PHE A 33 2.76 -1.13 1.97
C PHE A 33 3.24 0.11 1.20
N PHE A 34 4.00 -0.08 0.13
CA PHE A 34 4.48 1.06 -0.66
C PHE A 34 3.33 1.81 -1.35
N ALA A 35 2.30 1.10 -1.84
CA ALA A 35 1.13 1.73 -2.44
C ALA A 35 0.38 2.62 -1.43
N LEU A 36 0.24 2.16 -0.18
CA LEU A 36 -0.37 2.95 0.89
C LEU A 36 0.48 4.17 1.27
N GLU A 37 1.80 4.03 1.36
CA GLU A 37 2.71 5.16 1.63
C GLU A 37 2.69 6.21 0.52
N ILE A 38 2.51 5.80 -0.75
CA ILE A 38 2.40 6.72 -1.88
C ILE A 38 1.06 7.49 -1.87
N ASP A 39 -0.07 6.81 -1.68
CA ASP A 39 -1.40 7.46 -1.71
C ASP A 39 -1.72 8.21 -0.40
N TYR A 40 -1.15 7.79 0.73
CA TYR A 40 -1.47 8.29 2.07
C TYR A 40 -0.22 8.59 2.93
N PRO A 41 0.74 9.39 2.44
CA PRO A 41 1.97 9.65 3.16
C PRO A 41 1.69 10.30 4.52
N GLY A 42 2.22 9.72 5.59
CA GLY A 42 2.16 10.27 6.94
C GLY A 42 0.76 10.35 7.58
N LYS A 43 -0.26 9.65 7.02
CA LYS A 43 -1.59 9.63 7.62
C LYS A 43 -1.68 8.54 8.69
N LEU A 44 -2.02 8.94 9.91
CA LEU A 44 -2.19 8.03 11.05
C LEU A 44 -3.47 7.18 10.97
N ASN A 45 -4.41 7.50 10.07
CA ASN A 45 -5.59 6.68 9.81
C ASN A 45 -6.31 7.14 8.52
N PRO A 46 -5.84 6.76 7.33
CA PRO A 46 -6.54 7.09 6.11
C PRO A 46 -7.82 6.24 5.98
N SER A 47 -8.94 6.89 5.70
CA SER A 47 -10.11 6.21 5.13
C SER A 47 -9.76 5.84 3.69
N VAL A 48 -9.77 4.54 3.38
CA VAL A 48 -9.42 4.01 2.07
C VAL A 48 -10.67 3.45 1.42
N ASP A 49 -11.07 4.01 0.28
CA ASP A 49 -11.98 3.33 -0.63
C ASP A 49 -11.22 2.15 -1.25
N VAL A 50 -11.49 0.95 -0.73
CA VAL A 50 -10.76 -0.27 -1.10
C VAL A 50 -10.92 -0.58 -2.58
N THR A 51 -12.12 -0.41 -3.15
CA THR A 51 -12.39 -0.70 -4.56
C THR A 51 -11.60 0.23 -5.45
N ALA A 52 -11.72 1.54 -5.23
CA ALA A 52 -11.02 2.55 -6.03
C ALA A 52 -9.49 2.46 -5.86
N PHE A 53 -9.01 2.09 -4.67
CA PHE A 53 -7.59 1.85 -4.42
C PHE A 53 -7.10 0.63 -5.20
N CYS A 54 -7.81 -0.50 -5.11
CA CYS A 54 -7.46 -1.74 -5.78
C CYS A 54 -7.41 -1.57 -7.31
N GLU A 55 -8.39 -0.89 -7.90
CA GLU A 55 -8.39 -0.56 -9.33
C GLU A 55 -7.18 0.30 -9.73
N ARG A 56 -6.86 1.33 -8.93
CA ARG A 56 -5.71 2.21 -9.18
C ARG A 56 -4.37 1.48 -9.06
N TRP A 57 -4.27 0.47 -8.21
CA TRP A 57 -3.04 -0.28 -7.95
C TRP A 57 -3.01 -1.67 -8.59
N ASP A 58 -3.94 -1.97 -9.51
CA ASP A 58 -4.07 -3.27 -10.18
C ASP A 58 -3.99 -4.45 -9.19
N LEU A 59 -4.61 -4.30 -8.02
CA LEU A 59 -4.57 -5.26 -6.93
C LEU A 59 -5.92 -5.93 -6.78
N GLY A 60 -5.95 -7.25 -6.60
CA GLY A 60 -7.19 -7.94 -6.27
C GLY A 60 -7.67 -7.52 -4.89
N VAL A 61 -8.98 -7.26 -4.73
CA VAL A 61 -9.58 -6.92 -3.43
C VAL A 61 -9.29 -7.99 -2.36
N GLY A 62 -9.30 -9.27 -2.74
CA GLY A 62 -8.94 -10.37 -1.84
C GLY A 62 -7.48 -10.32 -1.41
N ASP A 63 -6.57 -10.04 -2.34
CA ASP A 63 -5.14 -9.90 -2.07
C ASP A 63 -4.85 -8.67 -1.20
N PHE A 64 -5.60 -7.58 -1.40
CA PHE A 64 -5.56 -6.40 -0.54
C PHE A 64 -5.86 -6.76 0.92
N TYR A 65 -6.99 -7.42 1.21
CA TYR A 65 -7.34 -7.75 2.59
C TYR A 65 -6.36 -8.74 3.23
N LYS A 66 -5.87 -9.71 2.45
CA LYS A 66 -4.84 -10.64 2.92
C LYS A 66 -3.54 -9.92 3.26
N ALA A 67 -3.04 -9.09 2.34
CA ALA A 67 -1.83 -8.28 2.54
C ALA A 67 -1.98 -7.30 3.71
N LEU A 68 -3.16 -6.70 3.87
CA LEU A 68 -3.47 -5.80 4.98
C LEU A 68 -3.45 -6.54 6.33
N GLY A 69 -4.02 -7.75 6.37
CA GLY A 69 -3.93 -8.63 7.54
C GLY A 69 -2.48 -8.97 7.91
N ASP A 70 -1.65 -9.28 6.90
CA ASP A 70 -0.22 -9.55 7.11
C ASP A 70 0.54 -8.32 7.62
N LEU A 71 0.22 -7.12 7.13
CA LEU A 71 0.81 -5.86 7.61
C LEU A 71 0.38 -5.55 9.05
N LYS A 72 -0.89 -5.77 9.39
CA LYS A 72 -1.40 -5.63 10.76
C LYS A 72 -0.71 -6.58 11.73
N ASN A 73 -0.57 -7.86 11.34
CA ASN A 73 0.11 -8.87 12.17
C ASN A 73 1.59 -8.54 12.41
N LYS A 74 2.21 -7.72 11.56
CA LYS A 74 3.57 -7.22 11.71
C LYS A 74 3.68 -5.88 12.45
N GLY A 75 2.56 -5.31 12.91
CA GLY A 75 2.52 -4.03 13.60
C GLY A 75 2.84 -2.82 12.72
N VAL A 76 2.82 -2.99 11.40
CA VAL A 76 3.12 -1.92 10.43
C VAL A 76 1.90 -1.04 10.21
N VAL A 77 0.71 -1.65 10.20
CA VAL A 77 -0.58 -0.95 10.11
C VAL A 77 -1.23 -1.06 11.49
N MET A 78 -0.97 -0.09 12.37
CA MET A 78 -1.51 -0.14 13.73
C MET A 78 -2.97 0.30 13.83
N ASP A 79 -3.54 0.98 12.82
CA ASP A 79 -4.79 1.69 13.06
C ASP A 79 -5.79 1.74 11.88
N MET A 80 -5.41 1.40 10.63
CA MET A 80 -6.35 1.45 9.48
C MET A 80 -7.59 0.57 9.66
N THR A 81 -7.47 -0.51 10.43
CA THR A 81 -8.59 -1.42 10.67
C THR A 81 -9.65 -0.87 11.61
N SER A 82 -9.35 0.19 12.37
CA SER A 82 -10.29 0.83 13.29
C SER A 82 -11.36 1.63 12.55
N GLN A 83 -11.09 2.05 11.30
CA GLN A 83 -12.05 2.72 10.39
C GLN A 83 -12.51 1.86 9.21
N LEU A 84 -11.84 0.73 8.94
CA LEU A 84 -12.46 -0.42 8.27
C LEU A 84 -13.37 -1.16 9.27
N ASP A 85 -14.13 -0.41 10.07
CA ASP A 85 -15.43 -0.88 10.51
C ASP A 85 -16.23 -1.00 9.22
N LEU A 86 -16.07 -2.17 8.64
CA LEU A 86 -16.68 -2.62 7.43
C LEU A 86 -18.13 -2.17 7.53
N GLN A 87 -18.51 -1.23 6.68
CA GLN A 87 -19.89 -1.10 6.19
C GLN A 87 -20.26 -2.37 5.41
N MET A 88 -20.00 -3.55 5.99
CA MET A 88 -20.84 -4.72 5.92
C MET A 88 -22.18 -4.42 6.62
N GLN A 89 -22.81 -3.29 6.27
CA GLN A 89 -24.25 -3.22 6.23
C GLN A 89 -24.67 -3.96 4.96
N GLN A 90 -24.65 -5.29 5.04
CA GLN A 90 -25.51 -6.09 4.19
C GLN A 90 -26.83 -6.25 4.94
N GLY A 91 -27.87 -5.62 4.37
CA GLY A 91 -29.29 -6.00 4.41
C GLY A 91 -29.86 -6.59 5.68
#